data_AF-A0A5K0Z7R1-F1
#
_entry.id   AF-A0A5K0Z7R1-F1
#
_cell.length_a   1.000
_cell.length_b   1.000
_cell.length_c   1.000
_cell.angle_alpha   90.00
_cell.angle_beta   90.00
_cell.angle_gamma   90.00
#
_symmetry.space_group_name_H-M   'P 1'
#
loop_
_entity.id
_entity.type
_entity.pdbx_description
1 polymer ?
#
loop_
_entity_poly.entity_id
_entity_poly.type
_entity_poly.pdbx_seq_one_letter_code
_entity_poly.pdbx_strand_id
1 'polypeptide(L)'
;MAALDFIACGAADVFAITDSGSQLSSLVSGYRIYYGSGQMPTLRPNKKRYARILSKNGSIGWSEFEERVRNMILENQRVTARPFGRSIYRQPRSPECMSMA
;
A
#
# COMPACT_ATOMS: atom_id res chain seq x y z
N MET A 1 23.12 -1.37 -2.46
CA MET A 1 22.00 -1.52 -1.51
C MET A 1 20.66 -1.26 -2.19
N ALA A 2 20.38 -0.04 -2.70
CA ALA A 2 19.06 0.33 -3.26
C ALA A 2 18.45 -0.63 -4.30
N ALA A 3 19.26 -1.22 -5.19
CA ALA A 3 18.76 -2.21 -6.16
C ALA A 3 18.27 -3.50 -5.50
N LEU A 4 18.96 -3.98 -4.45
CA LEU A 4 18.54 -5.15 -3.68
C LEU A 4 17.26 -4.86 -2.89
N ASP A 5 17.17 -3.66 -2.29
CA ASP A 5 15.95 -3.23 -1.58
C ASP A 5 14.74 -3.19 -2.53
N PHE A 6 14.94 -2.70 -3.76
CA PHE A 6 13.90 -2.71 -4.79
C PHE A 6 13.47 -4.12 -5.17
N ILE A 7 14.41 -5.03 -5.45
CA ILE A 7 14.11 -6.41 -5.83
C ILE A 7 13.37 -7.13 -4.70
N ALA A 8 13.86 -7.01 -3.46
CA ALA A 8 13.22 -7.62 -2.30
C ALA A 8 11.78 -7.12 -2.09
N CYS A 9 11.56 -5.80 -2.17
CA CYS A 9 10.23 -5.22 -2.04
C CYS A 9 9.31 -5.51 -3.23
N GLY A 10 9.87 -5.69 -4.43
CA GLY A 10 9.15 -6.08 -5.63
C GLY A 10 8.69 -7.53 -5.62
N ALA A 11 9.54 -8.44 -5.12
CA ALA A 11 9.28 -9.88 -5.05
C ALA A 11 8.42 -10.30 -3.84
N ALA A 12 8.27 -9.45 -2.82
CA ALA A 12 7.47 -9.77 -1.63
C ALA A 12 5.98 -9.93 -1.97
N ASP A 13 5.28 -10.87 -1.33
CA ASP A 13 3.83 -11.05 -1.53
C ASP A 13 3.04 -9.79 -1.12
N VAL A 14 3.45 -9.17 -0.01
CA VAL A 14 2.83 -7.96 0.53
C VAL A 14 3.89 -6.91 0.84
N PHE A 15 3.66 -5.66 0.41
CA PHE A 15 4.57 -4.56 0.68
C PHE A 15 3.88 -3.46 1.49
N ALA A 16 4.47 -3.07 2.63
CA ALA A 16 3.97 -1.98 3.46
C ALA A 16 4.77 -0.69 3.22
N ILE A 17 4.10 0.32 2.67
CA ILE A 17 4.70 1.63 2.39
C ILE A 17 4.72 2.48 3.65
N THR A 18 5.92 2.85 4.06
CA THR A 18 6.15 3.83 5.14
C THR A 18 6.17 5.25 4.61
N ASP A 19 6.85 5.52 3.49
CA ASP A 19 6.90 6.85 2.88
C ASP A 19 6.56 6.87 1.39
N SER A 20 5.32 7.23 1.09
CA SER A 20 4.75 7.27 -0.26
C SER A 20 5.32 8.35 -1.19
N GLY A 21 6.12 9.28 -0.67
CA GLY A 21 6.77 10.32 -1.47
C GLY A 21 8.17 9.92 -1.95
N SER A 22 8.72 8.83 -1.44
CA SER A 22 10.07 8.39 -1.76
C SER A 22 10.16 7.77 -3.16
N GLN A 23 11.36 7.87 -3.76
CA GLN A 23 11.67 7.24 -5.06
C GLN A 23 11.44 5.73 -5.03
N LEU A 24 11.90 5.05 -3.97
CA LEU A 24 11.72 3.61 -3.81
C LEU A 24 10.24 3.24 -3.77
N SER A 25 9.44 3.95 -2.96
CA SER A 25 8.00 3.66 -2.87
C SER A 25 7.27 3.84 -4.20
N SER A 26 7.65 4.85 -4.98
CA SER A 26 7.05 5.12 -6.28
C SER A 26 7.40 4.03 -7.29
N LEU A 27 8.67 3.62 -7.32
CA LEU A 27 9.14 2.54 -8.20
C LEU A 27 8.51 1.20 -7.83
N VAL A 28 8.55 0.79 -6.56
CA VAL A 28 7.98 -0.49 -6.10
C VAL A 28 6.47 -0.52 -6.29
N SER A 29 5.77 0.58 -5.98
CA SER A 29 4.31 0.65 -6.20
C SER A 29 3.97 0.52 -7.69
N GLY A 30 4.69 1.23 -8.55
CA GLY A 30 4.50 1.14 -9.99
C GLY A 30 4.74 -0.28 -10.49
N TYR A 31 5.86 -0.88 -10.11
CA TYR A 31 6.20 -2.25 -10.49
C TYR A 31 5.12 -3.25 -10.06
N ARG A 32 4.70 -3.22 -8.79
CA ARG A 32 3.67 -4.12 -8.25
C ARG A 32 2.29 -3.90 -8.86
N ILE A 33 1.95 -2.66 -9.23
CA ILE A 33 0.73 -2.38 -9.98
C ILE A 33 0.85 -3.00 -11.37
N TYR A 34 1.88 -2.68 -12.15
CA TYR A 34 1.94 -3.13 -13.55
C TYR A 34 2.21 -4.64 -13.73
N TYR A 35 3.06 -5.23 -12.89
CA TYR A 35 3.51 -6.62 -13.03
C TYR A 35 2.92 -7.57 -12.00
N GLY A 36 2.26 -7.06 -10.96
CA GLY A 36 1.70 -7.89 -9.89
C GLY A 36 0.30 -8.45 -10.18
N SER A 37 -0.27 -8.18 -11.36
CA SER A 37 -1.58 -8.69 -11.82
C SER A 37 -2.71 -8.61 -10.78
N GLY A 38 -2.69 -7.57 -9.94
CA GLY A 38 -3.64 -7.40 -8.83
C GLY A 38 -3.45 -8.33 -7.63
N GLN A 39 -2.49 -9.26 -7.66
CA GLN A 39 -2.18 -10.21 -6.59
C GLN A 39 -1.08 -9.74 -5.63
N MET A 40 -0.39 -8.63 -5.93
CA MET A 40 0.68 -8.08 -5.08
C MET A 40 0.22 -6.81 -4.34
N PRO A 41 -0.61 -6.92 -3.29
CA PRO A 41 -1.15 -5.76 -2.61
C PRO A 41 -0.07 -4.92 -1.94
N THR A 42 -0.34 -3.62 -1.90
CA THR A 42 0.50 -2.65 -1.21
C THR A 42 -0.29 -2.04 -0.05
N LEU A 43 0.18 -2.26 1.17
CA LEU A 43 -0.39 -1.69 2.39
C LEU A 43 0.12 -0.26 2.54
N ARG A 44 -0.79 0.69 2.78
CA ARG A 44 -0.44 2.07 3.12
C ARG A 44 -1.04 2.39 4.49
N PRO A 45 -0.32 2.14 5.59
CA PRO A 45 -0.76 2.54 6.91
C PRO A 45 -0.98 4.06 6.99
N ASN A 46 -2.02 4.50 7.71
CA ASN A 46 -2.18 5.91 8.01
C ASN A 46 -1.15 6.29 9.08
N LYS A 47 -0.10 7.05 8.69
CA LYS A 47 1.02 7.43 9.57
C LYS A 47 0.55 7.93 10.95
N LYS A 48 -0.46 8.81 10.98
CA LYS A 48 -0.99 9.42 12.22
C LYS A 48 -1.75 8.42 13.09
N ARG A 49 -2.63 7.61 12.49
CA ARG A 49 -3.38 6.58 13.24
C ARG A 49 -2.46 5.48 13.76
N TYR A 50 -1.49 5.05 12.95
CA TYR A 50 -0.52 4.03 13.34
C TYR A 50 0.35 4.49 14.50
N ALA A 51 0.89 5.71 14.44
CA ALA A 51 1.62 6.31 15.55
C ALA A 51 0.78 6.33 16.83
N ARG A 52 -0.50 6.73 16.76
CA ARG A 52 -1.40 6.70 17.92
C ARG A 52 -1.65 5.30 18.49
N ILE A 53 -1.68 4.26 17.65
CA ILE A 53 -1.80 2.87 18.12
C ILE A 53 -0.54 2.47 18.90
N LEU A 54 0.64 2.84 18.40
CA LEU A 54 1.92 2.54 19.03
C LEU A 54 2.20 3.39 20.29
N SER A 55 1.72 4.64 20.33
CA SER A 55 1.92 5.56 21.45
C SER A 55 0.94 5.39 22.61
N LYS A 56 0.07 4.36 22.59
CA LYS A 56 -0.83 4.10 23.70
C LYS A 56 -0.01 3.63 24.91
N ASN A 57 -0.05 4.36 26.01
CA ASN A 57 0.66 3.99 27.24
C ASN A 57 0.13 2.65 27.78
N GLY A 58 1.00 1.64 27.84
CA GLY A 58 0.70 0.27 28.30
C GLY A 58 1.06 -0.80 27.28
N SER A 59 1.13 -2.07 27.69
CA SER A 59 1.29 -3.19 26.76
C SER A 59 -0.01 -3.43 26.01
N ILE A 60 -0.04 -3.11 24.72
CA ILE A 60 -1.16 -3.49 23.85
C ILE A 60 -1.12 -5.02 23.63
N GLY A 61 -2.24 -5.70 23.86
CA GLY A 61 -2.36 -7.12 23.52
C GLY A 61 -2.34 -7.32 22.01
N TRP A 62 -1.75 -8.43 21.53
CA TRP A 62 -1.61 -8.70 20.09
C TRP A 62 -2.94 -8.63 19.33
N SER A 63 -4.01 -9.23 19.86
CA SER A 63 -5.33 -9.23 19.22
C SER A 63 -5.91 -7.82 19.07
N GLU A 64 -5.75 -6.97 20.08
CA GLU A 64 -6.21 -5.57 20.04
C GLU A 64 -5.39 -4.74 19.03
N PHE A 65 -4.07 -4.98 18.98
CA PHE A 65 -3.19 -4.35 18.01
C PHE A 65 -3.57 -4.74 16.58
N GLU A 66 -3.71 -6.04 16.32
CA GLU A 66 -4.05 -6.59 15.01
C GLU A 66 -5.37 -6.03 14.49
N GLU A 67 -6.42 -6.03 15.33
CA GLU A 67 -7.73 -5.50 14.97
C GLU A 67 -7.66 -4.02 14.58
N ARG A 68 -6.96 -3.20 15.37
CA ARG A 68 -6.81 -1.76 15.11
C ARG A 68 -6.02 -1.49 13.83
N VAL A 69 -4.96 -2.25 13.58
CA VAL A 69 -4.15 -2.11 12.36
C VAL A 69 -4.95 -2.57 11.14
N ARG A 70 -5.66 -3.69 11.22
CA ARG A 70 -6.54 -4.19 10.14
C ARG A 70 -7.61 -3.17 9.79
N ASN A 71 -8.32 -2.63 10.78
CA ASN A 71 -9.34 -1.59 10.58
C ASN A 71 -8.75 -0.33 9.94
N MET A 72 -7.56 0.10 10.38
CA MET A 72 -6.86 1.23 9.77
C MET A 72 -6.51 0.98 8.29
N ILE A 73 -6.03 -0.21 7.94
CA ILE A 73 -5.68 -0.57 6.56
C ILE A 73 -6.92 -0.58 5.67
N LEU A 74 -8.01 -1.22 6.10
CA LEU A 74 -9.25 -1.32 5.34
C LEU A 74 -9.84 0.07 5.04
N GLU A 75 -9.85 0.97 6.01
CA GLU A 75 -10.30 2.35 5.80
C GLU A 75 -9.44 3.10 4.77
N ASN A 76 -8.12 2.92 4.79
CA ASN A 76 -7.21 3.63 3.88
C ASN A 76 -7.20 3.05 2.46
N GLN A 77 -7.56 1.77 2.31
CA GLN A 77 -7.65 1.11 1.01
C GLN A 77 -8.99 1.32 0.30
N ARG A 78 -9.94 2.06 0.91
CA ARG A 78 -11.22 2.41 0.26
C ARG A 78 -10.96 3.09 -1.08
N VAL A 79 -11.42 2.44 -2.14
CA VAL A 79 -11.33 2.96 -3.51
C VAL A 79 -12.34 4.08 -3.65
N THR A 80 -11.86 5.28 -3.93
CA THR A 80 -12.72 6.41 -4.32
C THR A 80 -12.93 6.41 -5.82
N ALA A 81 -14.12 6.83 -6.25
CA ALA A 81 -14.40 7.02 -7.67
C ALA A 81 -13.37 7.99 -8.28
N ARG A 82 -12.86 7.63 -9.46
CA ARG A 82 -11.92 8.48 -10.20
C ARG A 82 -12.60 9.84 -10.47
N PRO A 83 -12.02 10.96 -10.05
CA PRO A 83 -12.53 12.29 -10.40
C PRO A 83 -12.58 12.49 -11.92
N PHE A 84 -13.55 13.30 -12.37
CA PHE A 84 -13.63 13.70 -13.78
C PHE A 84 -12.34 14.41 -14.21
N GLY A 85 -11.82 14.12 -15.40
CA GLY A 85 -10.60 14.74 -15.95
C GLY A 85 -9.27 14.13 -15.47
N ARG A 86 -9.25 13.11 -14.60
CA ARG A 86 -8.01 12.35 -14.31
C ARG A 86 -7.80 11.21 -15.32
N SER A 87 -6.56 11.05 -15.78
CA SER A 87 -6.19 9.93 -16.64
C SER A 87 -6.36 8.60 -15.91
N ILE A 88 -6.80 7.61 -16.67
CA ILE A 88 -7.02 6.23 -16.20
C ILE A 88 -5.70 5.59 -15.73
N TYR A 89 -4.59 5.93 -16.41
CA TYR A 89 -3.24 5.43 -16.11
C TYR A 89 -2.68 5.86 -14.74
N ARG A 90 -3.24 6.90 -14.11
CA ARG A 90 -2.75 7.37 -12.81
C ARG A 90 -3.23 6.50 -11.65
N GLN A 91 -4.24 5.67 -11.88
CA GLN A 91 -4.80 4.78 -10.87
C GLN A 91 -5.33 3.49 -11.52
N PRO A 92 -4.43 2.57 -11.93
CA PRO A 92 -4.77 1.40 -12.76
C PRO A 92 -5.59 0.32 -12.04
N ARG A 93 -6.34 0.64 -10.97
CA ARG A 93 -7.08 -0.36 -10.19
C ARG A 93 -8.37 -0.83 -10.85
N SER A 94 -8.73 -0.29 -12.01
CA SER A 94 -9.82 -0.81 -12.84
C SER A 94 -9.32 -2.04 -13.61
N PRO A 95 -10.05 -3.17 -13.56
CA PRO A 95 -9.69 -4.39 -14.30
C PRO A 95 -9.47 -4.14 -15.80
N GLU A 96 -10.27 -3.24 -16.39
CA GLU A 96 -10.18 -2.87 -17.81
C GLU A 96 -8.87 -2.16 -18.20
N CYS A 97 -8.07 -1.73 -17.24
CA CYS A 97 -6.88 -0.92 -17.48
C CYS A 97 -5.58 -1.69 -17.28
N MET A 98 -5.69 -2.94 -16.83
CA MET A 98 -4.58 -3.86 -16.62
C MET A 98 -4.61 -5.01 -17.64
N SER A 99 -5.22 -4.79 -18.80
CA SER A 99 -5.09 -5.68 -19.95
C SER A 99 -3.65 -5.63 -20.47
N MET A 100 -2.78 -6.42 -19.86
CA MET A 100 -1.64 -6.97 -20.58
C MET A 100 -2.19 -8.01 -21.56
N ALA A 101 -1.94 -7.78 -22.85
CA ALA A 101 -1.90 -8.85 -23.84
C ALA A 101 -0.78 -9.83 -23.50
#